data_AF-X6LD23-F1
#
_entry.id   AF-X6LD23-F1
#
_cell.length_a   1.000
_cell.length_b   1.000
_cell.length_c   1.000
_cell.angle_alpha   90.00
_cell.angle_beta   90.00
_cell.angle_gamma   90.00
#
_symmetry.space_group_name_H-M   'P 1'
#
loop_
_entity.id
_entity.type
_entity.pdbx_description
1 polymer ?
#
loop_
_entity_poly.entity_id
_entity_poly.type
_entity_poly.pdbx_seq_one_letter_code
_entity_poly.pdbx_strand_id
1 'polypeptide(L)'
;AIHQYFASIEQRYKHGISSMDVDEIRTALDVMQVVGNDTNDLLGKINMFMRNNNAGLNANFKTYSDMLMDLDLQLKKMTEEIVNKGIINDKTKTNDTARNRYFKALKGQLDFLQHLVQQQQQQQSKSHLHNCKQLVDNCFLTLETQVNEHTKKIEKHLKWSPIDCDNINLCYNCFLSMKKNLILTSVVKSQLDNLENLVLDRVQQLKKESVDNPQAENVIPKLIAMKIMSVHIFSFKDDINKHIDEVLGVYKEKNKGGICIPKLALLLEKDRAGIGEMIVAEHAVFKGYSVSLFNVKTKSHGVDYVLEKLDIKGNKTDLTKLKTKYLEFDGKEHSFFLSHHSGQ
;
A
#
# COMPACT_ATOMS: atom_id res chain seq x y z
N ALA A 1 -27.06 44.62 15.32
CA ALA A 1 -27.90 44.23 14.17
C ALA A 1 -27.09 44.14 12.87
N ILE A 2 -26.83 45.23 12.14
CA ILE A 2 -26.18 45.19 10.81
C ILE A 2 -24.78 44.55 10.86
N HIS A 3 -23.94 44.93 11.82
CA HIS A 3 -22.60 44.35 11.93
C HIS A 3 -22.62 42.84 12.22
N GLN A 4 -23.54 42.40 13.10
CA GLN A 4 -23.74 40.97 13.40
C GLN A 4 -24.25 40.19 12.18
N TYR A 5 -25.03 40.83 11.31
CA TYR A 5 -25.52 40.22 10.08
C TYR A 5 -24.38 39.91 9.10
N PHE A 6 -23.51 40.89 8.81
CA PHE A 6 -22.32 40.66 7.97
C PHE A 6 -21.36 39.64 8.59
N ALA A 7 -21.12 39.70 9.91
CA ALA A 7 -20.29 38.72 10.60
C ALA A 7 -20.88 37.29 10.49
N SER A 8 -22.19 37.13 10.57
CA SER A 8 -22.86 35.84 10.40
C SER A 8 -22.68 35.27 9.00
N ILE A 9 -22.69 36.11 7.96
CA ILE A 9 -22.49 35.66 6.58
C ILE A 9 -21.03 35.23 6.37
N GLU A 10 -20.07 36.01 6.89
CA GLU A 10 -18.66 35.64 6.84
C GLU A 10 -18.38 34.33 7.59
N GLN A 11 -19.02 34.13 8.75
CA GLN A 11 -18.89 32.89 9.52
C GLN A 11 -19.44 31.69 8.75
N ARG A 12 -20.58 31.84 8.07
CA ARG A 12 -21.15 30.78 7.21
C ARG A 12 -20.24 30.44 6.04
N TYR A 13 -19.66 31.44 5.39
CA TYR A 13 -18.66 31.23 4.34
C TYR A 13 -17.43 30.48 4.87
N LYS A 14 -16.86 30.91 6.00
CA LYS A 14 -15.71 30.24 6.62
C LYS A 14 -16.04 28.81 7.00
N HIS A 15 -17.25 28.56 7.51
CA HIS A 15 -17.72 27.22 7.81
C HIS A 15 -17.73 26.36 6.55
N GLY A 16 -18.38 26.82 5.48
CA GLY A 16 -18.45 26.13 4.20
C GLY A 16 -17.07 25.80 3.60
N ILE A 17 -16.09 26.71 3.69
CA ILE A 17 -14.71 26.42 3.28
C ILE A 17 -14.10 25.29 4.12
N SER A 18 -14.26 25.35 5.44
CA SER A 18 -13.67 24.37 6.36
C SER A 18 -14.31 22.99 6.29
N SER A 19 -15.63 22.95 6.04
CA SER A 19 -16.43 21.73 5.92
C SER A 19 -16.48 21.18 4.50
N MET A 20 -15.94 21.92 3.52
CA MET A 20 -16.05 21.62 2.09
C MET A 20 -17.51 21.56 1.62
N ASP A 21 -18.36 22.42 2.18
CA ASP A 21 -19.77 22.55 1.83
C ASP A 21 -19.96 23.66 0.77
N VAL A 22 -20.22 23.22 -0.46
CA VAL A 22 -20.42 24.10 -1.61
C VAL A 22 -21.70 24.93 -1.49
N ASP A 23 -22.77 24.37 -0.92
CA ASP A 23 -24.06 25.06 -0.78
C ASP A 23 -23.98 26.18 0.26
N GLU A 24 -23.24 26.00 1.34
CA GLU A 24 -22.99 27.06 2.32
C GLU A 24 -22.16 28.20 1.74
N ILE A 25 -21.07 27.89 1.02
CA ILE A 25 -20.25 28.89 0.34
C ILE A 25 -21.12 29.69 -0.64
N ARG A 26 -21.93 28.99 -1.45
CA ARG A 26 -22.83 29.63 -2.41
C ARG A 26 -23.83 30.54 -1.71
N THR A 27 -24.52 30.04 -0.69
CA THR A 27 -25.53 30.81 0.02
C THR A 27 -24.94 32.08 0.63
N ALA A 28 -23.73 32.00 1.18
CA ALA A 28 -23.04 33.18 1.70
C ALA A 28 -22.66 34.17 0.59
N LEU A 29 -22.13 33.68 -0.55
CA LEU A 29 -21.78 34.52 -1.70
C LEU A 29 -22.99 35.18 -2.36
N ASP A 30 -24.11 34.46 -2.54
CA ASP A 30 -25.34 34.99 -3.12
C ASP A 30 -25.89 36.14 -2.27
N VAL A 31 -25.92 35.96 -0.95
CA VAL A 31 -26.34 37.02 -0.02
C VAL A 31 -25.39 38.22 -0.13
N MET A 32 -24.08 37.98 -0.13
CA MET A 32 -23.08 39.05 -0.24
C MET A 32 -23.11 39.76 -1.59
N GLN A 33 -23.47 39.08 -2.67
CA GLN A 33 -23.65 39.70 -3.98
C GLN A 33 -24.78 40.75 -3.96
N VAL A 34 -25.79 40.54 -3.12
CA VAL A 34 -26.90 41.49 -2.96
C VAL A 34 -26.52 42.62 -2.02
N VAL A 35 -26.01 42.29 -0.82
CA VAL A 35 -25.86 43.25 0.29
C VAL A 35 -24.47 43.89 0.39
N GLY A 36 -23.44 43.24 -0.15
CA GLY A 36 -22.03 43.60 0.00
C GLY A 36 -21.31 43.81 -1.33
N ASN A 37 -22.04 44.00 -2.43
CA ASN A 37 -21.45 44.26 -3.74
C ASN A 37 -20.94 45.70 -3.83
N ASP A 38 -19.65 45.84 -4.17
CA ASP A 38 -18.91 47.09 -4.27
C ASP A 38 -19.53 48.09 -5.26
N THR A 39 -20.25 47.58 -6.25
CA THR A 39 -20.91 48.37 -7.29
C THR A 39 -22.35 48.77 -6.94
N ASN A 40 -22.90 48.25 -5.84
CA ASN A 40 -24.28 48.49 -5.44
C ASN A 40 -24.39 49.68 -4.49
N ASP A 41 -25.30 50.60 -4.79
CA ASP A 41 -25.63 51.78 -3.98
C ASP A 41 -26.06 51.42 -2.54
N LEU A 42 -26.60 50.20 -2.34
CA LEU A 42 -26.99 49.69 -1.01
C LEU A 42 -25.82 49.66 -0.02
N LEU A 43 -24.63 49.18 -0.43
CA LEU A 43 -23.46 49.12 0.45
C LEU A 43 -22.98 50.53 0.81
N GLY A 44 -23.02 51.46 -0.14
CA GLY A 44 -22.74 52.89 0.09
C GLY A 44 -23.68 53.50 1.13
N LYS A 45 -24.99 53.25 1.00
CA LYS A 45 -26.01 53.68 1.98
C LYS A 45 -25.80 53.09 3.37
N ILE A 46 -25.46 51.80 3.47
CA ILE A 46 -25.14 51.14 4.75
C ILE A 46 -23.90 51.81 5.39
N ASN A 47 -22.85 52.04 4.61
CA ASN A 47 -21.62 52.67 5.10
C ASN A 47 -21.86 54.12 5.57
N MET A 48 -22.65 54.91 4.83
CA MET A 48 -23.05 56.27 5.24
C MET A 48 -23.88 56.27 6.53
N PHE A 49 -24.85 55.36 6.64
CA PHE A 49 -25.68 55.22 7.85
C PHE A 49 -24.83 54.86 9.08
N MET A 50 -23.85 53.97 8.93
CA MET A 50 -22.96 53.58 10.02
C MET A 50 -22.04 54.73 10.45
N ARG A 51 -21.50 55.52 9.50
CA ARG A 51 -20.66 56.70 9.80
C ARG A 51 -21.43 57.80 10.51
N ASN A 52 -22.67 58.08 10.11
CA ASN A 52 -23.45 59.19 10.65
C ASN A 52 -23.97 58.94 12.08
N ASN A 53 -24.05 57.68 12.52
CA ASN A 53 -24.61 57.32 13.82
C ASN A 53 -23.58 57.23 14.96
N ASN A 54 -22.36 57.77 14.81
CA ASN A 54 -21.30 57.77 15.83
C ASN A 54 -21.01 56.40 16.47
N ALA A 55 -21.35 55.30 15.79
CA ALA A 55 -20.77 54.01 16.11
C ALA A 55 -19.31 54.10 15.64
N GLY A 56 -18.37 54.36 16.55
CA GLY A 56 -16.92 54.51 16.29
C GLY A 56 -16.22 53.26 15.69
N LEU A 57 -16.97 52.44 14.96
CA LEU A 57 -16.51 51.34 14.16
C LEU A 57 -16.26 51.86 12.75
N ASN A 58 -14.99 51.97 12.38
CA ASN A 58 -14.60 51.76 10.98
C ASN A 58 -14.98 50.32 10.62
N ALA A 59 -16.26 50.10 10.33
CA ALA A 59 -16.79 48.80 9.98
C ALA A 59 -16.38 48.49 8.53
N ASN A 60 -15.12 48.11 8.34
CA ASN A 60 -14.65 47.51 7.11
C ASN A 60 -15.25 46.11 7.03
N PHE A 61 -16.48 46.02 6.55
CA PHE A 61 -17.09 44.75 6.19
C PHE A 61 -16.33 44.16 5.02
N LYS A 62 -16.06 42.84 5.05
CA LYS A 62 -15.64 42.16 3.83
C LYS A 62 -16.69 42.39 2.77
N THR A 63 -16.26 42.82 1.59
CA THR A 63 -17.17 42.97 0.45
C THR A 63 -17.32 41.64 -0.26
N TYR A 64 -18.26 41.60 -1.20
CA TYR A 64 -18.42 40.44 -2.06
C TYR A 64 -17.12 40.14 -2.84
N SER A 65 -16.44 41.16 -3.36
CA SER A 65 -15.15 40.98 -4.04
C SER A 65 -14.07 40.42 -3.11
N ASP A 66 -14.03 40.86 -1.85
CA ASP A 66 -13.08 40.32 -0.85
C ASP A 66 -13.29 38.81 -0.63
N MET A 67 -14.55 38.36 -0.57
CA MET A 67 -14.87 36.94 -0.35
C MET A 67 -14.59 36.07 -1.58
N LEU A 68 -14.73 36.64 -2.78
CA LEU A 68 -14.31 35.95 -4.00
C LEU A 68 -12.79 35.81 -4.10
N MET A 69 -12.04 36.86 -3.75
CA MET A 69 -10.59 36.81 -3.73
C MET A 69 -10.07 35.81 -2.70
N ASP A 70 -10.69 35.78 -1.50
CA ASP A 70 -10.40 34.78 -0.47
C ASP A 70 -10.69 33.37 -0.99
N LEU A 71 -11.83 33.15 -1.65
CA LEU A 71 -12.17 31.85 -2.22
C LEU A 71 -11.14 31.39 -3.26
N ASP A 72 -10.77 32.24 -4.22
CA ASP A 72 -9.74 31.92 -5.21
C ASP A 72 -8.40 31.55 -4.55
N LEU A 73 -8.00 32.29 -3.52
CA LEU A 73 -6.79 31.99 -2.76
C LEU A 73 -6.88 30.63 -2.04
N GLN A 74 -8.01 30.31 -1.40
CA GLN A 74 -8.21 29.01 -0.75
C GLN A 74 -8.18 27.86 -1.75
N LEU A 75 -8.79 28.03 -2.92
CA LEU A 75 -8.80 27.00 -3.96
C LEU A 75 -7.41 26.76 -4.54
N LYS A 76 -6.65 27.83 -4.83
CA LYS A 76 -5.24 27.75 -5.23
C LYS A 76 -4.42 26.98 -4.21
N LYS A 77 -4.48 27.38 -2.95
CA LYS A 77 -3.79 26.70 -1.86
C LYS A 77 -4.17 25.23 -1.77
N MET A 78 -5.46 24.89 -1.88
CA MET A 78 -5.92 23.51 -1.85
C MET A 78 -5.33 22.69 -3.01
N THR A 79 -5.37 23.21 -4.24
CA THR A 79 -4.80 22.51 -5.40
C THR A 79 -3.29 22.36 -5.32
N GLU A 80 -2.56 23.39 -4.87
CA GLU A 80 -1.12 23.33 -4.64
C GLU A 80 -0.78 22.28 -3.58
N GLU A 81 -1.52 22.23 -2.48
CA GLU A 81 -1.33 21.22 -1.45
C GLU A 81 -1.56 19.80 -1.97
N ILE A 82 -2.59 19.59 -2.80
CA ILE A 82 -2.87 18.29 -3.44
C ILE A 82 -1.70 17.88 -4.33
N VAL A 83 -1.27 18.77 -5.22
CA VAL A 83 -0.21 18.53 -6.19
C VAL A 83 1.13 18.27 -5.49
N ASN A 84 1.47 19.09 -4.49
CA ASN A 84 2.74 19.00 -3.76
C ASN A 84 2.82 17.76 -2.87
N LYS A 85 1.71 17.35 -2.23
CA LYS A 85 1.66 16.09 -1.49
C LYS A 85 1.75 14.90 -2.44
N GLY A 86 1.20 15.01 -3.64
CA GLY A 86 1.29 14.02 -4.70
C GLY A 86 0.68 12.66 -4.37
N ILE A 87 0.85 11.71 -5.26
CA ILE A 87 0.23 10.37 -5.14
C ILE A 87 1.04 9.45 -4.22
N ILE A 88 2.37 9.56 -4.25
CA ILE A 88 3.28 8.77 -3.43
C ILE A 88 4.02 9.71 -2.48
N ASN A 89 3.72 9.60 -1.18
CA ASN A 89 4.31 10.40 -0.11
C ASN A 89 4.49 9.57 1.17
N ASP A 90 4.95 10.22 2.24
CA ASP A 90 5.26 9.54 3.50
C ASP A 90 4.05 8.82 4.11
N LYS A 91 2.84 9.40 3.97
CA LYS A 91 1.61 8.76 4.46
C LYS A 91 1.26 7.51 3.66
N THR A 92 1.43 7.54 2.34
CA THR A 92 1.10 6.40 1.47
C THR A 92 2.13 5.28 1.52
N LYS A 93 3.36 5.58 1.95
CA LYS A 93 4.44 4.62 2.18
C LYS A 93 4.31 3.85 3.51
N THR A 94 3.51 4.34 4.45
CA THR A 94 3.50 3.81 5.82
C THR A 94 2.82 2.44 5.92
N ASN A 95 1.52 2.35 5.59
CA ASN A 95 0.74 1.11 5.59
C ASN A 95 -0.60 1.31 4.86
N ASP A 96 -1.35 0.22 4.65
CA ASP A 96 -2.63 0.24 3.93
C ASP A 96 -3.69 1.13 4.56
N THR A 97 -3.74 1.19 5.89
CA THR A 97 -4.72 2.02 6.61
C THR A 97 -4.43 3.51 6.42
N ALA A 98 -3.16 3.92 6.58
CA ALA A 98 -2.72 5.29 6.38
C ALA A 98 -2.91 5.73 4.93
N ARG A 99 -2.55 4.86 3.98
CA ARG A 99 -2.73 5.06 2.55
C ARG A 99 -4.21 5.22 2.17
N ASN A 100 -5.09 4.32 2.61
CA ASN A 100 -6.51 4.43 2.31
C ASN A 100 -7.13 5.68 2.95
N ARG A 101 -6.72 6.06 4.16
CA ARG A 101 -7.16 7.31 4.81
C ARG A 101 -6.73 8.54 4.00
N TYR A 102 -5.50 8.54 3.49
CA TYR A 102 -5.00 9.61 2.62
C TYR A 102 -5.85 9.75 1.36
N PHE A 103 -6.05 8.67 0.61
CA PHE A 103 -6.82 8.71 -0.62
C PHE A 103 -8.31 9.04 -0.38
N LYS A 104 -8.90 8.59 0.73
CA LYS A 104 -10.26 9.02 1.11
C LYS A 104 -10.35 10.53 1.33
N ALA A 105 -9.38 11.13 2.01
CA ALA A 105 -9.33 12.58 2.22
C ALA A 105 -9.11 13.33 0.90
N LEU A 106 -8.20 12.84 0.06
CA LEU A 106 -7.96 13.41 -1.27
C LEU A 106 -9.24 13.37 -2.13
N LYS A 107 -9.99 12.26 -2.11
CA LYS A 107 -11.27 12.16 -2.83
C LYS A 107 -12.24 13.26 -2.39
N GLY A 108 -12.39 13.49 -1.09
CA GLY A 108 -13.25 14.57 -0.57
C GLY A 108 -12.85 15.95 -1.10
N GLN A 109 -11.56 16.26 -1.14
CA GLN A 109 -11.06 17.52 -1.69
C GLN A 109 -11.32 17.64 -3.19
N LEU A 110 -11.09 16.56 -3.96
CA LEU A 110 -11.32 16.54 -5.40
C LEU A 110 -12.82 16.67 -5.73
N ASP A 111 -13.70 16.03 -4.96
CA ASP A 111 -15.15 16.12 -5.14
C ASP A 111 -15.67 17.52 -4.84
N PHE A 112 -15.17 18.14 -3.78
CA PHE A 112 -15.46 19.53 -3.47
C PHE A 112 -15.10 20.46 -4.63
N LEU A 113 -13.89 20.31 -5.18
CA LEU A 113 -13.44 21.10 -6.34
C LEU A 113 -14.30 20.87 -7.58
N GLN A 114 -14.65 19.61 -7.88
CA GLN A 114 -15.52 19.28 -9.01
C GLN A 114 -16.93 19.85 -8.84
N HIS A 115 -17.51 19.75 -7.64
CA HIS A 115 -18.83 20.30 -7.34
C HIS A 115 -18.87 21.81 -7.52
N LEU A 116 -17.82 22.53 -7.09
CA LEU A 116 -17.71 23.98 -7.33
C LEU A 116 -17.73 24.31 -8.83
N VAL A 117 -16.97 23.57 -9.64
CA VAL A 117 -16.94 23.77 -11.09
C VAL A 117 -18.28 23.43 -11.74
N GLN A 118 -18.94 22.36 -11.30
CA GLN A 118 -20.24 21.96 -11.82
C GLN A 118 -21.33 23.00 -11.53
N GLN A 119 -21.37 23.52 -10.30
CA GLN A 119 -22.28 24.59 -9.90
C GLN A 119 -22.04 25.87 -10.71
N GLN A 120 -20.78 26.21 -10.97
CA GLN A 120 -20.42 27.34 -11.84
C GLN A 120 -21.01 27.19 -13.26
N GLN A 121 -20.99 25.98 -13.83
CA GLN A 121 -21.46 25.73 -15.20
C GLN A 121 -22.98 25.74 -15.33
N GLN A 122 -23.71 25.34 -14.29
CA GLN A 122 -25.18 25.30 -14.31
C GLN A 122 -25.82 26.69 -14.25
N GLN A 123 -25.11 27.68 -13.72
CA GLN A 123 -25.57 29.07 -13.69
C GLN A 123 -25.09 29.82 -14.94
N GLN A 124 -25.91 29.85 -15.99
CA GLN A 124 -25.65 30.58 -17.26
C GLN A 124 -25.48 32.11 -17.10
N SER A 125 -25.59 32.66 -15.88
CA SER A 125 -25.49 34.09 -15.62
C SER A 125 -24.66 34.38 -14.37
N LYS A 126 -23.53 35.08 -14.55
CA LYS A 126 -22.64 35.68 -13.53
C LYS A 126 -21.71 34.70 -12.80
N SER A 127 -20.77 34.06 -13.49
CA SER A 127 -19.79 33.20 -12.81
C SER A 127 -18.90 34.00 -11.85
N HIS A 128 -19.04 33.75 -10.55
CA HIS A 128 -18.30 34.38 -9.46
C HIS A 128 -16.80 34.05 -9.45
N LEU A 129 -16.37 33.04 -10.23
CA LEU A 129 -15.04 32.46 -10.20
C LEU A 129 -14.43 32.46 -11.60
N HIS A 130 -13.66 33.49 -11.93
CA HIS A 130 -12.82 33.43 -13.13
C HIS A 130 -11.73 32.36 -12.92
N ASN A 131 -11.53 31.45 -13.86
CA ASN A 131 -10.47 30.41 -13.88
C ASN A 131 -10.57 29.22 -12.91
N CYS A 132 -11.63 29.07 -12.09
CA CYS A 132 -11.77 27.89 -11.22
C CYS A 132 -11.77 26.57 -11.98
N LYS A 133 -12.47 26.50 -13.12
CA LYS A 133 -12.44 25.33 -14.00
C LYS A 133 -11.00 24.98 -14.42
N GLN A 134 -10.25 25.95 -14.93
CA GLN A 134 -8.87 25.73 -15.38
C GLN A 134 -7.95 25.26 -14.24
N LEU A 135 -8.12 25.84 -13.05
CA LEU A 135 -7.38 25.46 -11.85
C LEU A 135 -7.64 24.00 -11.44
N VAL A 136 -8.91 23.59 -11.44
CA VAL A 136 -9.30 22.21 -11.15
C VAL A 136 -8.81 21.26 -12.24
N ASP A 137 -9.04 21.58 -13.52
CA ASP A 137 -8.59 20.77 -14.66
C ASP A 137 -7.07 20.56 -14.62
N ASN A 138 -6.29 21.60 -14.33
CA ASN A 138 -4.83 21.50 -14.17
C ASN A 138 -4.44 20.61 -12.98
N CYS A 139 -5.16 20.66 -11.87
CA CYS A 139 -4.92 19.80 -10.72
C CYS A 139 -5.12 18.32 -11.09
N PHE A 140 -6.23 17.99 -11.76
CA PHE A 140 -6.50 16.63 -12.24
C PHE A 140 -5.43 16.18 -13.24
N LEU A 141 -5.13 16.99 -14.26
CA LEU A 141 -4.10 16.68 -15.26
C LEU A 141 -2.73 16.43 -14.63
N THR A 142 -2.36 17.21 -13.61
CA THR A 142 -1.10 17.03 -12.89
C THR A 142 -1.07 15.71 -12.14
N LEU A 143 -2.15 15.34 -11.47
CA LEU A 143 -2.26 14.04 -10.79
C LEU A 143 -2.22 12.88 -11.80
N GLU A 144 -2.91 12.98 -12.93
CA GLU A 144 -2.85 11.98 -14.01
C GLU A 144 -1.43 11.83 -14.55
N THR A 145 -0.72 12.95 -14.72
CA THR A 145 0.68 12.96 -15.14
C THR A 145 1.56 12.24 -14.11
N GLN A 146 1.37 12.50 -12.81
CA GLN A 146 2.08 11.78 -11.75
C GLN A 146 1.82 10.27 -11.78
N VAL A 147 0.56 9.84 -11.96
CA VAL A 147 0.21 8.41 -12.12
C VAL A 147 1.04 7.79 -13.25
N ASN A 148 1.02 8.42 -14.42
CA ASN A 148 1.72 7.91 -15.61
C ASN A 148 3.24 7.93 -15.45
N GLU A 149 3.80 8.97 -14.84
CA GLU A 149 5.24 9.08 -14.59
C GLU A 149 5.75 8.01 -13.65
N HIS A 150 4.99 7.65 -12.61
CA HIS A 150 5.38 6.59 -11.68
C HIS A 150 5.50 5.24 -12.40
N THR A 151 4.54 4.86 -13.24
CA THR A 151 4.65 3.62 -14.04
C THR A 151 5.81 3.68 -15.02
N LYS A 152 5.98 4.78 -15.76
CA LYS A 152 7.09 4.93 -16.72
C LYS A 152 8.47 4.84 -16.05
N LYS A 153 8.61 5.38 -14.83
CA LYS A 153 9.86 5.30 -14.05
C LYS A 153 10.19 3.86 -13.67
N ILE A 154 9.18 3.07 -13.30
CA ILE A 154 9.34 1.63 -13.06
C ILE A 154 9.85 0.97 -14.33
N GLU A 155 9.14 1.09 -15.44
CA GLU A 155 9.47 0.40 -16.70
C GLU A 155 10.89 0.70 -17.20
N LYS A 156 11.33 1.96 -17.11
CA LYS A 156 12.62 2.39 -17.67
C LYS A 156 13.85 1.89 -16.89
N HIS A 157 13.71 1.66 -15.59
CA HIS A 157 14.84 1.38 -14.70
C HIS A 157 14.77 0.01 -14.02
N LEU A 158 13.83 -0.84 -14.45
CA LEU A 158 13.55 -2.11 -13.80
C LEU A 158 14.70 -3.12 -13.95
N LYS A 159 15.30 -3.49 -12.82
CA LYS A 159 16.29 -4.58 -12.75
C LYS A 159 15.75 -5.79 -11.98
N TRP A 160 14.50 -5.74 -11.55
CA TRP A 160 13.87 -6.76 -10.70
C TRP A 160 14.65 -7.02 -9.41
N SER A 161 15.32 -5.99 -8.88
CA SER A 161 15.91 -6.06 -7.55
C SER A 161 14.81 -6.01 -6.47
N PRO A 162 15.11 -6.40 -5.22
CA PRO A 162 14.18 -6.24 -4.10
C PRO A 162 13.61 -4.81 -4.00
N ILE A 163 14.45 -3.79 -4.16
CA ILE A 163 14.06 -2.38 -4.12
C ILE A 163 13.10 -2.04 -5.27
N ASP A 164 13.35 -2.56 -6.47
CA ASP A 164 12.45 -2.34 -7.60
C ASP A 164 11.09 -3.02 -7.36
N CYS A 165 11.10 -4.22 -6.79
CA CYS A 165 9.88 -4.95 -6.44
C CYS A 165 9.08 -4.20 -5.35
N ASP A 166 9.74 -3.67 -4.34
CA ASP A 166 9.11 -2.84 -3.30
C ASP A 166 8.48 -1.57 -3.91
N ASN A 167 9.16 -0.94 -4.88
CA ASN A 167 8.63 0.21 -5.60
C ASN A 167 7.40 -0.13 -6.45
N ILE A 168 7.41 -1.27 -7.15
CA ILE A 168 6.25 -1.79 -7.88
C ILE A 168 5.09 -2.02 -6.90
N ASN A 169 5.35 -2.71 -5.79
CA ASN A 169 4.34 -3.02 -4.78
C ASN A 169 3.74 -1.74 -4.16
N LEU A 170 4.57 -0.74 -3.87
CA LEU A 170 4.12 0.56 -3.38
C LEU A 170 3.20 1.25 -4.39
N CYS A 171 3.63 1.35 -5.66
CA CYS A 171 2.85 1.99 -6.72
C CYS A 171 1.53 1.26 -6.95
N TYR A 172 1.57 -0.07 -7.09
CA TYR A 172 0.41 -0.92 -7.29
C TYR A 172 -0.62 -0.73 -6.17
N ASN A 173 -0.18 -0.79 -4.91
CA ASN A 173 -1.08 -0.61 -3.77
C ASN A 173 -1.61 0.83 -3.62
N CYS A 174 -0.84 1.85 -4.03
CA CYS A 174 -1.34 3.22 -4.16
C CYS A 174 -2.47 3.29 -5.20
N PHE A 175 -2.27 2.71 -6.38
CA PHE A 175 -3.27 2.70 -7.44
C PHE A 175 -4.51 1.89 -7.08
N LEU A 176 -4.36 0.75 -6.37
CA LEU A 176 -5.50 0.03 -5.81
C LEU A 176 -6.31 0.89 -4.84
N SER A 177 -5.63 1.65 -3.99
CA SER A 177 -6.30 2.57 -3.05
C SER A 177 -6.99 3.73 -3.77
N MET A 178 -6.40 4.27 -4.84
CA MET A 178 -7.04 5.28 -5.70
C MET A 178 -8.28 4.71 -6.39
N LYS A 179 -8.18 3.51 -6.98
CA LYS A 179 -9.31 2.79 -7.61
C LYS A 179 -10.44 2.56 -6.62
N LYS A 180 -10.12 2.11 -5.40
CA LYS A 180 -11.08 1.91 -4.31
C LYS A 180 -11.81 3.20 -3.93
N ASN A 181 -11.13 4.34 -3.95
CA ASN A 181 -11.72 5.64 -3.63
C ASN A 181 -12.21 6.40 -4.88
N LEU A 182 -12.31 5.73 -6.04
CA LEU A 182 -12.80 6.30 -7.31
C LEU A 182 -12.05 7.55 -7.77
N ILE A 183 -10.74 7.62 -7.51
CA ILE A 183 -9.87 8.71 -7.97
C ILE A 183 -9.28 8.33 -9.32
N LEU A 184 -9.42 9.20 -10.33
CA LEU A 184 -8.78 9.05 -11.64
C LEU A 184 -8.98 7.66 -12.27
N THR A 185 -10.22 7.15 -12.18
CA THR A 185 -10.55 5.73 -12.43
C THR A 185 -10.05 5.18 -13.76
N SER A 186 -10.15 5.96 -14.84
CA SER A 186 -9.71 5.53 -16.17
C SER A 186 -8.19 5.30 -16.23
N VAL A 187 -7.40 6.33 -15.91
CA VAL A 187 -5.93 6.24 -15.96
C VAL A 187 -5.39 5.26 -14.92
N VAL A 188 -5.96 5.24 -13.71
CA VAL A 188 -5.55 4.32 -12.65
C VAL A 188 -5.80 2.88 -13.04
N LYS A 189 -6.96 2.58 -13.65
CA LYS A 189 -7.25 1.23 -14.15
C LYS A 189 -6.23 0.81 -15.21
N SER A 190 -5.99 1.67 -16.21
CA SER A 190 -5.00 1.38 -17.25
C SER A 190 -3.60 1.11 -16.67
N GLN A 191 -3.17 1.90 -15.67
CA GLN A 191 -1.85 1.69 -15.07
C GLN A 191 -1.79 0.47 -14.14
N LEU A 192 -2.89 0.08 -13.48
CA LEU A 192 -2.96 -1.19 -12.77
C LEU A 192 -2.80 -2.37 -13.71
N ASP A 193 -3.55 -2.36 -14.83
CA ASP A 193 -3.46 -3.42 -15.84
C ASP A 193 -2.03 -3.51 -16.43
N ASN A 194 -1.37 -2.36 -16.66
CA ASN A 194 0.03 -2.32 -17.10
C ASN A 194 0.99 -2.95 -16.09
N LEU A 195 0.87 -2.62 -14.80
CA LEU A 195 1.72 -3.18 -13.75
C LEU A 195 1.46 -4.67 -13.53
N GLU A 196 0.20 -5.12 -13.62
CA GLU A 196 -0.16 -6.54 -13.57
C GLU A 196 0.50 -7.32 -14.71
N ASN A 197 0.34 -6.84 -15.94
CA ASN A 197 0.98 -7.45 -17.10
C ASN A 197 2.50 -7.47 -16.96
N LEU A 198 3.12 -6.37 -16.51
CA LEU A 198 4.57 -6.29 -16.32
C LEU A 198 5.10 -7.37 -15.36
N VAL A 199 4.42 -7.59 -14.22
CA VAL A 199 4.79 -8.62 -13.24
C VAL A 199 4.56 -10.01 -13.80
N LEU A 200 3.38 -10.26 -14.37
CA LEU A 200 3.00 -11.58 -14.87
C LEU A 200 3.86 -12.01 -16.07
N ASP A 201 4.13 -11.11 -17.01
CA ASP A 201 4.99 -11.36 -18.17
C ASP A 201 6.40 -11.77 -17.72
N ARG A 202 6.93 -11.10 -16.70
CA ARG A 202 8.24 -11.47 -16.14
C ARG A 202 8.22 -12.85 -15.50
N VAL A 203 7.20 -13.17 -14.72
CA VAL A 203 7.09 -14.51 -14.10
C VAL A 203 6.91 -15.59 -15.17
N GLN A 204 6.10 -15.34 -16.19
CA GLN A 204 5.96 -16.25 -17.33
C GLN A 204 7.27 -16.45 -18.08
N GLN A 205 8.05 -15.38 -18.29
CA GLN A 205 9.38 -15.46 -18.89
C GLN A 205 10.31 -16.36 -18.06
N LEU A 206 10.43 -16.11 -16.75
CA LEU A 206 11.25 -16.91 -15.84
C LEU A 206 10.81 -18.37 -15.81
N LYS A 207 9.50 -18.62 -15.86
CA LYS A 207 8.92 -19.97 -15.91
C LYS A 207 9.35 -20.67 -17.19
N LYS A 208 9.17 -20.02 -18.34
CA LYS A 208 9.53 -20.56 -19.64
C LYS A 208 11.02 -20.92 -19.71
N GLU A 209 11.90 -19.99 -19.30
CA GLU A 209 13.35 -20.21 -19.25
C GLU A 209 13.72 -21.43 -18.38
N SER A 210 13.01 -21.62 -17.26
CA SER A 210 13.22 -22.77 -16.35
C SER A 210 12.73 -24.09 -16.93
N VAL A 211 11.58 -24.07 -17.61
CA VAL A 211 10.97 -25.26 -18.23
C VAL A 211 11.76 -25.73 -19.45
N ASP A 212 12.26 -24.79 -20.26
CA ASP A 212 13.02 -25.09 -21.48
C ASP A 212 14.40 -25.69 -21.15
N ASN A 213 15.01 -25.31 -20.02
CA ASN A 213 16.28 -25.85 -19.55
C ASN A 213 16.21 -26.31 -18.08
N PRO A 214 15.71 -27.54 -17.81
CA PRO A 214 15.38 -28.04 -16.48
C PRO A 214 16.60 -28.53 -15.68
N GLN A 215 17.78 -27.94 -15.90
CA GLN A 215 18.98 -28.22 -15.11
C GLN A 215 18.99 -27.38 -13.84
N ALA A 216 19.51 -27.92 -12.73
CA ALA A 216 19.44 -27.25 -11.42
C ALA A 216 20.11 -25.86 -11.45
N GLU A 217 21.25 -25.76 -12.13
CA GLU A 217 22.03 -24.53 -12.32
C GLU A 217 21.23 -23.44 -13.04
N ASN A 218 20.29 -23.84 -13.89
CA ASN A 218 19.44 -22.93 -14.64
C ASN A 218 18.15 -22.61 -13.89
N VAL A 219 17.53 -23.57 -13.21
CA VAL A 219 16.26 -23.41 -12.51
C VAL A 219 16.42 -22.61 -11.22
N ILE A 220 17.47 -22.85 -10.43
CA ILE A 220 17.66 -22.21 -9.11
C ILE A 220 17.62 -20.68 -9.18
N PRO A 221 18.39 -20.00 -10.04
CA PRO A 221 18.35 -18.54 -10.09
C PRO A 221 16.97 -17.97 -10.45
N LYS A 222 16.16 -18.72 -11.20
CA LYS A 222 14.84 -18.28 -11.68
C LYS A 222 13.80 -18.47 -10.59
N LEU A 223 13.85 -19.59 -9.87
CA LEU A 223 13.06 -19.81 -8.66
C LEU A 223 13.36 -18.74 -7.61
N ILE A 224 14.64 -18.42 -7.37
CA ILE A 224 15.03 -17.35 -6.45
C ILE A 224 14.48 -15.99 -6.91
N ALA A 225 14.61 -15.65 -8.20
CA ALA A 225 14.07 -14.40 -8.74
C ALA A 225 12.53 -14.31 -8.58
N MET A 226 11.80 -15.36 -8.93
CA MET A 226 10.35 -15.43 -8.69
C MET A 226 10.03 -15.27 -7.21
N LYS A 227 10.81 -15.91 -6.33
CA LYS A 227 10.55 -15.83 -4.89
C LYS A 227 10.80 -14.43 -4.34
N ILE A 228 11.85 -13.74 -4.79
CA ILE A 228 12.09 -12.32 -4.48
C ILE A 228 10.88 -11.50 -4.89
N MET A 229 10.35 -11.69 -6.10
CA MET A 229 9.15 -11.00 -6.56
C MET A 229 7.93 -11.31 -5.67
N SER A 230 7.71 -12.58 -5.32
CA SER A 230 6.61 -13.03 -4.43
C SER A 230 6.67 -12.41 -3.02
N VAL A 231 7.88 -12.26 -2.47
CA VAL A 231 8.11 -11.68 -1.14
C VAL A 231 7.88 -10.16 -1.16
N HIS A 232 8.41 -9.46 -2.16
CA HIS A 232 8.41 -8.00 -2.21
C HIS A 232 7.17 -7.40 -2.89
N ILE A 233 6.55 -8.12 -3.82
CA ILE A 233 5.30 -7.74 -4.49
C ILE A 233 4.15 -8.58 -3.92
N PHE A 234 3.88 -8.37 -2.63
CA PHE A 234 2.98 -9.21 -1.83
C PHE A 234 1.60 -9.44 -2.48
N SER A 235 1.06 -8.45 -3.19
CA SER A 235 -0.24 -8.56 -3.88
C SER A 235 -0.29 -9.65 -4.95
N PHE A 236 0.87 -10.14 -5.43
CA PHE A 236 0.99 -11.20 -6.43
C PHE A 236 1.53 -12.51 -5.83
N LYS A 237 1.76 -12.57 -4.51
CA LYS A 237 2.43 -13.69 -3.83
C LYS A 237 1.87 -15.05 -4.25
N ASP A 238 0.55 -15.21 -4.20
CA ASP A 238 -0.11 -16.49 -4.44
C ASP A 238 0.01 -16.93 -5.90
N ASP A 239 -0.18 -16.01 -6.86
CA ASP A 239 -0.04 -16.30 -8.29
C ASP A 239 1.41 -16.66 -8.66
N ILE A 240 2.38 -15.94 -8.09
CA ILE A 240 3.80 -16.22 -8.32
C ILE A 240 4.20 -17.56 -7.68
N ASN A 241 3.73 -17.84 -6.46
CA ASN A 241 3.97 -19.12 -5.79
C ASN A 241 3.41 -20.30 -6.60
N LYS A 242 2.23 -20.14 -7.21
CA LYS A 242 1.68 -21.15 -8.12
C LYS A 242 2.61 -21.42 -9.31
N HIS A 243 3.20 -20.39 -9.90
CA HIS A 243 4.18 -20.57 -10.98
C HIS A 243 5.48 -21.23 -10.52
N ILE A 244 5.93 -20.95 -9.30
CA ILE A 244 7.06 -21.66 -8.67
C ILE A 244 6.73 -23.15 -8.54
N ASP A 245 5.54 -23.50 -8.05
CA ASP A 245 5.08 -24.90 -7.94
C ASP A 245 5.05 -25.61 -9.30
N GLU A 246 4.58 -24.93 -10.34
CA GLU A 246 4.57 -25.45 -11.71
C GLU A 246 5.98 -25.74 -12.23
N VAL A 247 6.95 -24.82 -12.02
CA VAL A 247 8.35 -25.04 -12.41
C VAL A 247 8.94 -26.23 -11.66
N LEU A 248 8.69 -26.34 -10.36
CA LEU A 248 9.17 -27.44 -9.53
C LEU A 248 8.55 -28.79 -9.95
N GLY A 249 7.27 -28.80 -10.32
CA GLY A 249 6.58 -29.96 -10.87
C GLY A 249 7.25 -30.46 -12.15
N VAL A 250 7.47 -29.56 -13.11
CA VAL A 250 8.16 -29.89 -14.37
C VAL A 250 9.59 -30.36 -14.12
N TYR A 251 10.32 -29.72 -13.21
CA TYR A 251 11.67 -30.14 -12.84
C TYR A 251 11.68 -31.59 -12.32
N LYS A 252 10.74 -31.94 -11.44
CA LYS A 252 10.57 -33.29 -10.90
C LYS A 252 10.28 -34.32 -11.99
N GLU A 253 9.38 -34.00 -12.92
CA GLU A 253 8.97 -34.91 -14.00
C GLU A 253 10.10 -35.17 -15.01
N LYS A 254 10.87 -34.14 -15.35
CA LYS A 254 11.98 -34.24 -16.30
C LYS A 254 13.21 -34.91 -15.70
N ASN A 255 13.44 -34.74 -14.40
CA ASN A 255 14.55 -35.36 -13.68
C ASN A 255 14.07 -36.61 -12.92
N LYS A 256 13.70 -37.66 -13.66
CA LYS A 256 13.22 -38.93 -13.09
C LYS A 256 14.31 -39.62 -12.27
N GLY A 257 14.33 -39.35 -10.98
CA GLY A 257 15.17 -40.02 -10.00
C GLY A 257 14.74 -39.59 -8.61
N GLY A 258 14.63 -40.53 -7.66
CA GLY A 258 14.14 -40.23 -6.30
C GLY A 258 14.97 -39.19 -5.52
N ILE A 259 16.13 -38.79 -6.05
CA ILE A 259 17.11 -37.89 -5.41
C ILE A 259 17.07 -36.47 -6.00
N CYS A 260 16.36 -36.21 -7.10
CA CYS A 260 16.39 -34.90 -7.78
C CYS A 260 15.88 -33.74 -6.89
N ILE A 261 14.76 -33.94 -6.19
CA ILE A 261 14.18 -32.93 -5.30
C ILE A 261 15.02 -32.68 -4.04
N PRO A 262 15.49 -33.70 -3.30
CA PRO A 262 16.43 -33.48 -2.19
C PRO A 262 17.72 -32.78 -2.63
N LYS A 263 18.27 -33.12 -3.80
CA LYS A 263 19.47 -32.45 -4.33
C LYS A 263 19.19 -30.98 -4.66
N LEU A 264 18.04 -30.68 -5.26
CA LEU A 264 17.63 -29.30 -5.53
C LEU A 264 17.46 -28.51 -4.23
N ALA A 265 16.84 -29.09 -3.20
CA ALA A 265 16.67 -28.46 -1.89
C ALA A 265 18.03 -28.08 -1.27
N LEU A 266 18.99 -29.01 -1.25
CA LEU A 266 20.34 -28.76 -0.75
C LEU A 266 21.09 -27.66 -1.52
N LEU A 267 20.79 -27.47 -2.80
CA LEU A 267 21.38 -26.40 -3.61
C LEU A 267 20.68 -25.06 -3.35
N LEU A 268 19.36 -25.06 -3.14
CA LEU A 268 18.60 -23.87 -2.75
C LEU A 268 19.00 -23.37 -1.37
N GLU A 269 19.19 -24.26 -0.39
CA GLU A 269 19.63 -23.90 0.97
C GLU A 269 21.06 -23.31 1.01
N LYS A 270 21.85 -23.40 -0.06
CA LYS A 270 23.15 -22.73 -0.17
C LYS A 270 23.03 -21.25 -0.54
N ASP A 271 21.84 -20.79 -0.89
CA ASP A 271 21.58 -19.37 -1.13
C ASP A 271 21.78 -18.56 0.15
N ARG A 272 22.78 -17.68 0.15
CA ARG A 272 23.15 -16.89 1.34
C ARG A 272 22.10 -15.87 1.75
N ALA A 273 21.20 -15.49 0.83
CA ALA A 273 20.12 -14.57 1.12
C ALA A 273 18.96 -15.22 1.89
N GLY A 274 18.94 -16.55 2.02
CA GLY A 274 17.87 -17.30 2.66
C GLY A 274 16.58 -17.40 1.82
N ILE A 275 16.58 -16.85 0.60
CA ILE A 275 15.42 -16.95 -0.31
C ILE A 275 15.22 -18.39 -0.74
N GLY A 276 16.31 -19.12 -1.00
CA GLY A 276 16.25 -20.55 -1.31
C GLY A 276 15.63 -21.38 -0.18
N GLU A 277 15.94 -21.06 1.08
CA GLU A 277 15.33 -21.72 2.26
C GLU A 277 13.82 -21.47 2.33
N MET A 278 13.36 -20.24 2.03
CA MET A 278 11.93 -19.92 1.96
C MET A 278 11.22 -20.76 0.92
N ILE A 279 11.84 -21.02 -0.24
CA ILE A 279 11.27 -21.90 -1.28
C ILE A 279 11.12 -23.33 -0.74
N VAL A 280 12.16 -23.86 -0.08
CA VAL A 280 12.12 -25.21 0.49
C VAL A 280 11.06 -25.34 1.59
N ALA A 281 10.87 -24.29 2.39
CA ALA A 281 9.90 -24.28 3.48
C ALA A 281 8.44 -24.17 3.01
N GLU A 282 8.16 -23.34 2.01
CA GLU A 282 6.79 -23.00 1.61
C GLU A 282 6.18 -23.97 0.58
N HIS A 283 7.00 -24.64 -0.24
CA HIS A 283 6.51 -25.40 -1.38
C HIS A 283 6.38 -26.90 -1.09
N ALA A 284 5.19 -27.46 -1.39
CA ALA A 284 4.80 -28.82 -0.99
C ALA A 284 5.71 -29.93 -1.56
N VAL A 285 6.36 -29.70 -2.71
CA VAL A 285 7.28 -30.67 -3.32
C VAL A 285 8.43 -31.06 -2.40
N PHE A 286 8.83 -30.17 -1.48
CA PHE A 286 9.93 -30.38 -0.55
C PHE A 286 9.49 -30.97 0.79
N LYS A 287 8.18 -31.18 1.04
CA LYS A 287 7.68 -31.67 2.34
C LYS A 287 8.34 -32.96 2.79
N GLY A 288 8.57 -33.91 1.87
CA GLY A 288 9.28 -35.15 2.18
C GLY A 288 10.73 -34.92 2.60
N TYR A 289 11.43 -34.01 1.92
CA TYR A 289 12.77 -33.58 2.29
C TYR A 289 12.78 -32.96 3.69
N SER A 290 11.92 -31.97 3.94
CA SER A 290 11.83 -31.29 5.24
C SER A 290 11.51 -32.25 6.39
N VAL A 291 10.60 -33.21 6.21
CA VAL A 291 10.28 -34.24 7.21
C VAL A 291 11.48 -35.17 7.45
N SER A 292 12.17 -35.60 6.40
CA SER A 292 13.36 -36.44 6.55
C SER A 292 14.50 -35.72 7.27
N LEU A 293 14.76 -34.45 6.94
CA LEU A 293 15.75 -33.61 7.61
C LEU A 293 15.38 -33.39 9.08
N PHE A 294 14.10 -33.14 9.38
CA PHE A 294 13.59 -33.05 10.75
C PHE A 294 13.84 -34.36 11.50
N ASN A 295 13.47 -35.51 10.94
CA ASN A 295 13.68 -36.80 11.58
C ASN A 295 15.15 -37.12 11.82
N VAL A 296 16.05 -36.76 10.89
CA VAL A 296 17.51 -36.91 11.08
C VAL A 296 18.00 -36.03 12.21
N LYS A 297 17.58 -34.76 12.27
CA LYS A 297 17.93 -33.86 13.36
C LYS A 297 17.36 -34.37 14.69
N THR A 298 16.12 -34.82 14.75
CA THR A 298 15.53 -35.36 15.98
C THR A 298 16.26 -36.63 16.42
N LYS A 299 16.60 -37.52 15.50
CA LYS A 299 17.42 -38.71 15.80
C LYS A 299 18.82 -38.33 16.29
N SER A 300 19.46 -37.31 15.71
CA SER A 300 20.79 -36.87 16.16
C SER A 300 20.79 -36.21 17.54
N HIS A 301 19.63 -35.74 18.00
CA HIS A 301 19.43 -35.27 19.38
C HIS A 301 18.81 -36.34 20.29
N GLY A 302 18.45 -37.50 19.73
CA GLY A 302 17.91 -38.64 20.46
C GLY A 302 18.99 -39.27 21.33
N VAL A 303 18.59 -39.71 22.52
CA VAL A 303 19.53 -40.26 23.52
C VAL A 303 20.30 -41.45 22.97
N ASP A 304 19.67 -42.32 22.18
CA ASP A 304 20.36 -43.45 21.52
C ASP A 304 21.54 -43.01 20.64
N TYR A 305 21.38 -41.94 19.86
CA TYR A 305 22.44 -41.42 18.98
C TYR A 305 23.55 -40.72 19.77
N VAL A 306 23.18 -39.94 20.80
CA VAL A 306 24.15 -39.28 21.69
C VAL A 306 25.00 -40.33 22.42
N LEU A 307 24.37 -41.41 22.90
CA LEU A 307 25.04 -42.56 23.48
C LEU A 307 25.97 -43.23 22.45
N GLU A 308 25.51 -43.50 21.23
CA GLU A 308 26.33 -44.11 20.18
C GLU A 308 27.59 -43.27 19.83
N LYS A 309 27.51 -41.94 19.91
CA LYS A 309 28.65 -41.03 19.59
C LYS A 309 29.54 -40.68 20.77
N LEU A 310 29.15 -41.03 22.00
CA LEU A 310 29.96 -40.82 23.21
C LEU A 310 31.22 -41.68 23.27
N ASP A 311 31.28 -42.80 22.53
CA ASP A 311 32.39 -43.77 22.59
C ASP A 311 33.70 -43.32 21.88
N ILE A 312 33.70 -42.15 21.23
CA ILE A 312 34.77 -41.77 20.30
C ILE A 312 35.88 -40.90 20.95
N LYS A 313 35.67 -40.38 22.16
CA LYS A 313 36.65 -39.51 22.84
C LYS A 313 37.23 -40.13 24.12
N GLY A 314 38.07 -41.15 23.95
CA GLY A 314 39.20 -41.47 24.83
C GLY A 314 38.92 -41.95 26.27
N ASN A 315 37.71 -41.79 26.79
CA ASN A 315 37.28 -42.38 28.06
C ASN A 315 36.27 -43.48 27.77
N LYS A 316 36.59 -44.71 28.20
CA LYS A 316 35.66 -45.85 28.24
C LYS A 316 34.50 -45.52 29.18
N THR A 317 33.55 -44.75 28.69
CA THR A 317 32.28 -44.52 29.39
C THR A 317 31.48 -45.79 29.19
N ASP A 318 31.09 -46.48 30.27
CA ASP A 318 30.29 -47.70 30.19
C ASP A 318 28.89 -47.37 29.66
N LEU A 319 28.79 -47.41 28.33
CA LEU A 319 27.61 -47.08 27.55
C LEU A 319 26.40 -47.92 27.94
N THR A 320 26.64 -49.18 28.32
CA THR A 320 25.63 -50.10 28.86
C THR A 320 24.99 -49.52 30.10
N LYS A 321 25.81 -49.08 31.06
CA LYS A 321 25.34 -48.54 32.34
C LYS A 321 24.58 -47.20 32.18
N LEU A 322 25.02 -46.38 31.23
CA LEU A 322 24.37 -45.10 30.92
C LEU A 322 23.01 -45.32 30.21
N LYS A 323 22.95 -46.29 29.28
CA LYS A 323 21.73 -46.69 28.59
C LYS A 323 20.70 -47.31 29.54
N THR A 324 21.14 -48.17 30.47
CA THR A 324 20.28 -48.73 31.52
C THR A 324 19.72 -47.64 32.43
N LYS A 325 20.54 -46.69 32.88
CA LYS A 325 20.05 -45.56 33.72
C LYS A 325 19.03 -44.68 32.99
N TYR A 326 19.20 -44.46 31.69
CA TYR A 326 18.23 -43.73 30.90
C TYR A 326 16.90 -44.49 30.78
N LEU A 327 16.93 -45.79 30.46
CA LEU A 327 15.72 -46.62 30.40
C LEU A 327 15.01 -46.71 31.75
N GLU A 328 15.75 -46.75 32.87
CA GLU A 328 15.19 -46.67 34.22
C GLU A 328 14.55 -45.31 34.51
N PHE A 329 15.10 -44.22 33.99
CA PHE A 329 14.55 -42.87 34.13
C PHE A 329 13.27 -42.70 33.29
N ASP A 330 13.33 -43.07 32.01
CA ASP A 330 12.21 -42.99 31.06
C ASP A 330 11.03 -43.88 31.50
N GLY A 331 11.31 -45.10 31.95
CA GLY A 331 10.30 -46.01 32.54
C GLY A 331 9.68 -45.47 33.84
N LYS A 332 10.45 -44.73 34.65
CA LYS A 332 9.93 -44.06 35.86
C LYS A 332 9.08 -42.85 35.54
N GLU A 333 9.43 -42.04 34.53
CA GLU A 333 8.56 -40.95 34.08
C GLU A 333 7.27 -41.46 33.45
N HIS A 334 7.32 -42.48 32.58
CA HIS A 334 6.12 -43.05 31.96
C HIS A 334 5.17 -43.66 33.00
N SER A 335 5.70 -44.33 34.03
CA SER A 335 4.89 -44.85 35.14
C SER A 335 4.38 -43.75 36.07
N PHE A 336 5.12 -42.66 36.27
CA PHE A 336 4.68 -41.48 37.02
C PHE A 336 3.53 -40.73 36.31
N PHE A 337 3.59 -40.59 34.99
CA PHE A 337 2.52 -39.98 34.17
C PHE A 337 1.26 -40.86 34.09
N LEU A 338 1.41 -42.19 33.94
CA LEU A 338 0.26 -43.12 33.89
C LEU A 338 -0.42 -43.30 35.25
N SER A 339 0.30 -43.17 36.36
CA SER A 339 -0.26 -43.24 37.72
C SER A 339 -1.00 -41.95 38.15
N HIS A 340 -0.74 -40.81 37.49
CA HIS A 340 -1.46 -39.55 37.72
C HIS A 340 -2.66 -39.31 36.80
N HIS A 341 -2.93 -40.21 35.84
CA HIS A 341 -4.10 -40.16 34.96
C HIS A 341 -5.05 -41.36 35.11
N SER A 342 -4.74 -42.30 35.99
CA SER A 342 -5.63 -43.41 36.40
C SER A 342 -6.32 -43.15 37.76
N GLY A 343 -6.18 -41.93 38.28
CA GLY A 343 -6.88 -41.44 39.48
C GLY A 343 -7.85 -40.31 39.15
N GLN A 344 -8.84 -40.57 38.30
CA GLN A 344 -10.13 -39.86 38.26
C GLN A 344 -11.25 -40.87 38.04
#